data_AF-A0A970HTM5-F1
#
_entry.id   AF-A0A970HTM5-F1
#
_cell.length_a   1.000
_cell.length_b   1.000
_cell.length_c   1.000
_cell.angle_alpha   90.00
_cell.angle_beta   90.00
_cell.angle_gamma   90.00
#
_symmetry.space_group_name_H-M   'P 1'
#
loop_
_entity.id
_entity.type
_entity.pdbx_description
1 polymer ?
#
loop_
_entity_poly.entity_id
_entity_poly.type
_entity_poly.pdbx_seq_one_letter_code
_entity_poly.pdbx_strand_id
1 'polypeptide(L)'
;MGARVGIPRTLAYYTYYPFWQALLTGLGATCVVSRPTTKATLDTGIETAVSEACVPIKLFFGHIQELIDEWRAGRIDMLFVPRLVSWDKKTVFCPKFLGLPDMVRCTWRELPPLIAPRIDRRKRPFPLLRVADEVRTLLGAPRSKLLPALRKAFSAQRGHARRLAANWDASRSIATARGGGDGAAGQERAAHRAQPVRLAVLAYPYLIYDEYVSLGILPKLREMGVEVVTAEALEHRHPGPVRRWSKQPFWTYSSMVARAGVYALDPQSDIDGVIHVTAFSCGPDAIVDKLLELEAKRPG
;
A
#
# COMPACT_ATOMS: atom_id res chain seq x y z
N MET A 1 -9.42 -19.69 21.28
CA MET A 1 -9.50 -19.08 19.92
C MET A 1 -8.33 -18.11 19.77
N GLY A 2 -7.81 -17.93 18.56
CA GLY A 2 -6.71 -16.98 18.31
C GLY A 2 -7.20 -15.53 18.26
N ALA A 3 -6.33 -14.56 18.59
CA ALA A 3 -6.67 -13.14 18.61
C ALA A 3 -7.15 -12.63 17.24
N ARG A 4 -8.18 -11.79 17.22
CA ARG A 4 -8.71 -11.13 16.03
C ARG A 4 -8.05 -9.75 15.89
N VAL A 5 -7.26 -9.59 14.85
CA VAL A 5 -6.44 -8.39 14.62
C VAL A 5 -7.08 -7.54 13.52
N GLY A 6 -7.52 -6.35 13.90
CA GLY A 6 -8.03 -5.32 12.99
C GLY A 6 -6.89 -4.72 12.16
N ILE A 7 -7.08 -4.62 10.84
CA ILE A 7 -6.12 -4.05 9.89
C ILE A 7 -6.84 -3.02 9.02
N PRO A 8 -6.40 -1.75 9.00
CA PRO A 8 -7.04 -0.73 8.17
C PRO A 8 -6.77 -0.98 6.68
N ARG A 9 -7.82 -0.93 5.86
CA ARG A 9 -7.78 -1.07 4.40
C ARG A 9 -7.33 0.22 3.70
N THR A 10 -6.16 0.71 4.06
CA THR A 10 -5.61 1.95 3.50
C THR A 10 -4.09 1.97 3.60
N LEU A 11 -3.46 2.98 3.00
CA LEU A 11 -2.01 3.19 3.05
C LEU A 11 -1.22 1.92 2.64
N ALA A 12 -0.40 1.39 3.54
CA ALA A 12 0.46 0.23 3.32
C ALA A 12 -0.32 -1.09 3.12
N TYR A 13 -1.64 -1.10 3.30
CA TYR A 13 -2.49 -2.25 3.01
C TYR A 13 -2.23 -2.80 1.60
N TYR A 14 -2.32 -1.92 0.59
CA TYR A 14 -2.22 -2.33 -0.81
C TYR A 14 -0.83 -2.87 -1.19
N THR A 15 0.21 -2.56 -0.41
CA THR A 15 1.59 -2.97 -0.70
C THR A 15 2.06 -4.15 0.15
N TYR A 16 1.69 -4.21 1.43
CA TYR A 16 2.28 -5.13 2.42
C TYR A 16 1.28 -6.00 3.16
N TYR A 17 -0.03 -5.88 2.87
CA TYR A 17 -1.03 -6.74 3.51
C TYR A 17 -0.75 -8.24 3.32
N PRO A 18 -0.32 -8.75 2.15
CA PRO A 18 -0.02 -10.19 1.99
C PRO A 18 1.04 -10.70 2.95
N PHE A 19 2.08 -9.90 3.23
CA PHE A 19 3.09 -10.23 4.25
C PHE A 19 2.46 -10.32 5.64
N TRP A 20 1.76 -9.26 6.05
CA TRP A 20 1.21 -9.16 7.40
C TRP A 20 0.12 -10.18 7.66
N GLN A 21 -0.77 -10.40 6.69
CA GLN A 21 -1.80 -11.41 6.77
C GLN A 21 -1.18 -12.78 7.01
N ALA A 22 -0.26 -13.22 6.15
CA ALA A 22 0.36 -14.54 6.27
C ALA A 22 1.19 -14.69 7.56
N LEU A 23 1.82 -13.62 8.05
CA LEU A 23 2.52 -13.63 9.33
C LEU A 23 1.54 -13.80 10.50
N LEU A 24 0.53 -12.94 10.60
CA LEU A 24 -0.45 -12.94 11.68
C LEU A 24 -1.24 -14.25 11.73
N THR A 25 -1.73 -14.75 10.58
CA THR A 25 -2.41 -16.04 10.51
C THR A 25 -1.48 -17.20 10.80
N GLY A 26 -0.22 -17.13 10.35
CA GLY A 26 0.80 -18.12 10.67
C GLY A 26 1.13 -18.21 12.18
N LEU A 27 0.98 -17.11 12.90
CA LEU A 27 1.13 -17.04 14.35
C LEU A 27 -0.16 -17.47 15.09
N GLY A 28 -1.28 -17.63 14.38
CA GLY A 28 -2.55 -18.11 14.91
C GLY A 28 -3.60 -17.02 15.15
N ALA A 29 -3.36 -15.79 14.69
CA ALA A 29 -4.36 -14.73 14.72
C ALA A 29 -5.31 -14.81 13.51
N THR A 30 -6.47 -14.16 13.61
CA THR A 30 -7.38 -13.94 12.48
C THR A 30 -7.33 -12.48 12.08
N CYS A 31 -7.18 -12.18 10.79
CA CYS A 31 -7.13 -10.79 10.31
C CYS A 31 -8.54 -10.31 9.95
N VAL A 32 -9.01 -9.26 10.62
CA VAL A 32 -10.24 -8.53 10.29
C VAL A 32 -9.82 -7.23 9.61
N VAL A 33 -10.30 -7.01 8.38
CA VAL A 33 -9.93 -5.82 7.60
C VAL A 33 -11.11 -4.87 7.59
N SER A 34 -10.88 -3.58 7.75
CA SER A 34 -11.96 -2.59 7.59
C SER A 34 -12.60 -2.67 6.21
N ARG A 35 -13.81 -2.14 6.11
CA ARG A 35 -14.64 -2.13 4.90
C ARG A 35 -13.99 -1.29 3.80
N PRO A 36 -14.45 -1.42 2.54
CA PRO A 36 -14.09 -0.45 1.51
C PRO A 36 -14.42 0.97 1.96
N THR A 37 -13.57 1.93 1.56
CA THR A 37 -13.78 3.35 1.85
C THR A 37 -15.12 3.82 1.30
N THR A 38 -15.83 4.61 2.10
CA THR A 38 -17.07 5.28 1.71
C THR A 38 -16.98 6.77 2.01
N LYS A 39 -17.99 7.53 1.60
CA LYS A 39 -18.14 8.93 2.01
C LYS A 39 -18.11 9.09 3.52
N ALA A 40 -18.81 8.23 4.26
CA ALA A 40 -18.82 8.25 5.72
C ALA A 40 -17.41 8.04 6.30
N THR A 41 -16.64 7.10 5.73
CA THR A 41 -15.24 6.86 6.12
C THR A 41 -14.40 8.13 5.94
N LEU A 42 -14.55 8.84 4.83
CA LEU A 42 -13.83 10.10 4.58
C LEU A 42 -14.30 11.21 5.52
N ASP A 43 -15.61 11.40 5.69
CA ASP A 43 -16.19 12.45 6.54
C ASP A 43 -15.70 12.30 7.99
N THR A 44 -15.79 11.09 8.55
CA THR A 44 -15.21 10.78 9.88
C THR A 44 -13.71 11.04 9.92
N GLY A 45 -12.99 10.71 8.85
CA GLY A 45 -11.56 11.00 8.72
C GLY A 45 -11.24 12.49 8.74
N ILE A 46 -12.08 13.33 8.12
CA ILE A 46 -11.95 14.78 8.11
C ILE A 46 -12.21 15.36 9.50
N GLU A 47 -13.24 14.87 10.19
CA GLU A 47 -13.61 15.33 11.54
C GLU A 47 -12.54 14.98 12.59
N THR A 48 -11.89 13.83 12.42
CA THR A 48 -11.00 13.27 13.45
C THR A 48 -9.53 13.66 13.23
N ALA A 49 -9.08 13.77 11.98
CA ALA A 49 -7.67 14.06 11.69
C ALA A 49 -7.37 15.57 11.77
N VAL A 50 -6.10 15.91 11.99
CA VAL A 50 -5.64 17.30 11.88
C VAL A 50 -5.86 17.85 10.46
N SER A 51 -6.24 19.13 10.35
CA SER A 51 -6.63 19.76 9.07
C SER A 51 -5.57 19.61 7.97
N GLU A 52 -4.29 19.77 8.33
CA GLU A 52 -3.10 19.66 7.47
C GLU A 52 -2.72 18.20 7.11
N ALA A 53 -3.51 17.21 7.52
CA ALA A 53 -3.31 15.84 7.08
C ALA A 53 -3.72 15.68 5.61
N CYS A 54 -2.87 14.99 4.83
CA CYS A 54 -3.24 14.61 3.47
C CYS A 54 -4.44 13.66 3.47
N VAL A 55 -5.19 13.63 2.37
CA VAL A 55 -6.39 12.79 2.21
C VAL A 55 -6.16 11.32 2.60
N PRO A 56 -5.04 10.66 2.23
CA PRO A 56 -4.76 9.28 2.67
C PRO A 56 -4.69 9.10 4.18
N ILE A 57 -4.22 10.11 4.91
CA ILE A 57 -4.17 10.07 6.37
C ILE A 57 -5.56 10.32 6.96
N LYS A 58 -6.38 11.18 6.35
CA LYS A 58 -7.80 11.33 6.74
C LYS A 58 -8.54 10.01 6.56
N LEU A 59 -8.38 9.34 5.42
CA LEU A 59 -8.92 7.99 5.20
C LEU A 59 -8.43 7.00 6.27
N PHE A 60 -7.14 7.02 6.59
CA PHE A 60 -6.60 6.18 7.66
C PHE A 60 -7.34 6.40 8.98
N PHE A 61 -7.61 7.65 9.38
CA PHE A 61 -8.37 7.93 10.60
C PHE A 61 -9.79 7.39 10.53
N GLY A 62 -10.48 7.53 9.40
CA GLY A 62 -11.80 6.92 9.19
C GLY A 62 -11.78 5.39 9.34
N HIS A 63 -10.79 4.72 8.74
CA HIS A 63 -10.60 3.27 8.88
C HIS A 63 -10.25 2.84 10.31
N ILE A 64 -9.50 3.67 11.06
CA ILE A 64 -9.22 3.42 12.47
C ILE A 64 -10.49 3.55 13.32
N GLN A 65 -11.29 4.59 13.09
CA GLN A 65 -12.57 4.77 13.79
C GLN A 65 -13.48 3.57 13.58
N GLU A 66 -13.64 3.11 12.33
CA GLU A 66 -14.42 1.91 12.03
C GLU A 66 -13.92 0.69 12.82
N LEU A 67 -12.61 0.45 12.85
CA LEU A 67 -12.03 -0.68 13.60
C LEU A 67 -12.17 -0.54 15.13
N ILE A 68 -12.19 0.68 15.65
CA ILE A 68 -12.50 0.94 17.07
C ILE A 68 -13.95 0.57 17.37
N ASP A 69 -14.88 0.88 16.47
CA ASP A 69 -16.28 0.51 16.63
C ASP A 69 -16.48 -1.01 16.51
N GLU A 70 -15.73 -1.67 15.63
CA GLU A 70 -15.63 -3.14 15.58
C GLU A 70 -15.08 -3.73 16.88
N TRP A 71 -14.11 -3.08 17.52
CA TRP A 71 -13.55 -3.50 18.81
C TRP A 71 -14.59 -3.35 19.94
N ARG A 72 -15.28 -2.21 20.00
CA ARG A 72 -16.36 -1.96 20.97
C ARG A 72 -17.50 -2.96 20.84
N ALA A 73 -17.80 -3.39 19.62
CA ALA A 73 -18.77 -4.44 19.34
C ALA A 73 -18.23 -5.87 19.58
N GLY A 74 -17.00 -6.01 20.10
CA GLY A 74 -16.38 -7.30 20.41
C GLY A 74 -15.99 -8.13 19.19
N ARG A 75 -15.84 -7.52 18.00
CA ARG A 75 -15.50 -8.20 16.74
C ARG A 75 -14.00 -8.31 16.47
N ILE A 76 -13.19 -7.41 17.03
CA ILE A 76 -11.73 -7.51 17.06
C ILE A 76 -11.20 -7.42 18.50
N ASP A 77 -9.97 -7.90 18.72
CA ASP A 77 -9.30 -7.90 20.03
C ASP A 77 -8.11 -6.94 20.07
N MET A 78 -7.46 -6.71 18.93
CA MET A 78 -6.26 -5.87 18.81
C MET A 78 -6.28 -5.12 17.49
N LEU A 79 -5.57 -3.99 17.42
CA LEU A 79 -5.49 -3.15 16.22
C LEU A 79 -4.05 -3.06 15.71
N PHE A 80 -3.85 -3.36 14.43
CA PHE A 80 -2.53 -3.37 13.80
C PHE A 80 -2.22 -2.02 13.15
N VAL A 81 -1.28 -1.28 13.74
CA VAL A 81 -0.83 0.04 13.24
C VAL A 81 0.70 0.07 13.23
N PRO A 82 1.35 -0.49 12.20
CA PRO A 82 2.81 -0.56 12.17
C PRO A 82 3.45 0.81 11.97
N ARG A 83 4.59 1.05 12.63
CA ARG A 83 5.47 2.19 12.33
C ARG A 83 6.40 1.83 11.17
N LEU A 84 6.07 2.27 9.97
CA LEU A 84 6.87 2.02 8.77
C LEU A 84 7.94 3.09 8.63
N VAL A 85 9.21 2.73 8.86
CA VAL A 85 10.36 3.63 8.69
C VAL A 85 11.08 3.34 7.38
N SER A 86 11.51 2.11 7.15
CA SER A 86 12.21 1.71 5.92
C SER A 86 12.03 0.21 5.67
N TRP A 87 11.52 -0.12 4.48
CA TRP A 87 11.32 -1.51 4.04
C TRP A 87 12.44 -2.01 3.14
N ASP A 88 12.98 -1.22 2.23
CA ASP A 88 13.97 -1.67 1.24
C ASP A 88 15.44 -1.38 1.66
N LYS A 89 15.64 -0.81 2.85
CA LYS A 89 16.91 -0.29 3.40
C LYS A 89 17.46 0.98 2.72
N LYS A 90 16.91 1.40 1.59
CA LYS A 90 17.40 2.52 0.77
C LYS A 90 16.56 3.77 0.99
N THR A 91 15.25 3.60 1.03
CA THR A 91 14.26 4.66 1.16
C THR A 91 13.65 4.67 2.56
N VAL A 92 12.99 5.77 2.90
CA VAL A 92 12.16 5.87 4.11
C VAL A 92 10.72 6.20 3.76
N PHE A 93 9.76 5.81 4.58
CA PHE A 93 8.40 6.31 4.38
C PHE A 93 8.29 7.78 4.79
N CYS A 94 7.21 8.45 4.37
CA CYS A 94 6.99 9.84 4.75
C CYS A 94 6.74 9.97 6.26
N PRO A 95 6.96 11.16 6.86
CA PRO A 95 6.83 11.34 8.31
C PRO A 95 5.47 10.91 8.88
N LYS A 96 4.40 10.97 8.07
CA LYS A 96 3.06 10.51 8.49
C LYS A 96 3.02 9.00 8.74
N PHE A 97 3.68 8.18 7.91
CA PHE A 97 3.84 6.73 8.16
C PHE A 97 4.65 6.43 9.42
N LEU A 98 5.68 7.24 9.68
CA LEU A 98 6.48 7.12 10.89
C LEU A 98 5.65 7.49 12.12
N GLY A 99 4.71 8.42 12.01
CA GLY A 99 3.87 8.88 13.12
C GLY A 99 2.58 8.09 13.33
N LEU A 100 2.20 7.15 12.45
CA LEU A 100 0.86 6.49 12.50
C LEU A 100 0.45 5.99 13.88
N PRO A 101 1.29 5.21 14.61
CA PRO A 101 0.85 4.68 15.90
C PRO A 101 0.70 5.77 16.96
N ASP A 102 1.51 6.84 16.89
CA ASP A 102 1.44 7.93 17.85
C ASP A 102 0.22 8.81 17.57
N MET A 103 -0.06 9.08 16.29
CA MET A 103 -1.26 9.79 15.87
C MET A 103 -2.52 9.08 16.38
N VAL A 104 -2.57 7.74 16.28
CA VAL A 104 -3.70 6.96 16.85
C VAL A 104 -3.78 7.12 18.36
N ARG A 105 -2.68 6.91 19.10
CA ARG A 105 -2.66 7.03 20.57
C ARG A 105 -3.04 8.42 21.09
N CYS A 106 -2.68 9.48 20.36
CA CYS A 106 -2.97 10.85 20.76
C CYS A 106 -4.41 11.28 20.42
N THR A 107 -5.06 10.60 19.48
CA THR A 107 -6.39 10.98 18.99
C THR A 107 -7.50 10.31 19.80
N TRP A 108 -7.39 9.01 20.06
CA TRP A 108 -8.43 8.25 20.77
C TRP A 108 -7.99 7.94 22.20
N ARG A 109 -8.84 8.29 23.18
CA ARG A 109 -8.61 7.98 24.60
C ARG A 109 -8.81 6.50 24.92
N GLU A 110 -9.83 5.90 24.30
CA GLU A 110 -10.14 4.48 24.42
C GLU A 110 -9.74 3.76 23.15
N LEU A 111 -8.82 2.81 23.27
CA LEU A 111 -8.26 2.07 22.15
C LEU A 111 -8.11 0.59 22.49
N PRO A 112 -8.33 -0.32 21.51
CA PRO A 112 -7.85 -1.68 21.64
C PRO A 112 -6.31 -1.72 21.80
N PRO A 113 -5.76 -2.79 22.38
CA PRO A 113 -4.31 -3.03 22.36
C PRO A 113 -3.73 -2.90 20.95
N LEU A 114 -2.70 -2.04 20.80
CA LEU A 114 -2.06 -1.79 19.51
C LEU A 114 -0.91 -2.75 19.26
N ILE A 115 -0.95 -3.43 18.11
CA ILE A 115 0.22 -4.10 17.53
C ILE A 115 0.91 -3.09 16.62
N ALA A 116 1.92 -2.40 17.16
CA ALA A 116 2.58 -1.27 16.50
C ALA A 116 4.11 -1.43 16.36
N PRO A 117 4.58 -2.51 15.72
CA PRO A 117 6.01 -2.76 15.59
C PRO A 117 6.70 -1.66 14.78
N ARG A 118 7.96 -1.39 15.12
CA ARG A 118 8.81 -0.46 14.36
C ARG A 118 9.58 -1.18 13.25
N ILE A 119 9.19 -0.94 12.00
CA ILE A 119 9.86 -1.53 10.84
C ILE A 119 10.92 -0.59 10.29
N ASP A 120 12.18 -0.86 10.63
CA ASP A 120 13.33 -0.16 10.09
C ASP A 120 14.43 -1.15 9.71
N ARG A 121 14.52 -1.48 8.42
CA ARG A 121 15.47 -2.49 7.94
C ARG A 121 16.91 -2.00 7.83
N ARG A 122 17.19 -0.73 8.17
CA ARG A 122 18.52 -0.09 8.04
C ARG A 122 19.44 -0.30 9.25
N LYS A 123 18.89 -0.37 10.46
CA LYS A 123 19.67 -0.20 11.70
C LYS A 123 20.27 -1.47 12.30
N ARG A 124 19.80 -2.68 11.93
CA ARG A 124 20.14 -3.93 12.64
C ARG A 124 20.17 -5.14 11.70
N PRO A 125 20.93 -6.22 12.02
CA PRO A 125 20.79 -7.51 11.35
C PRO A 125 19.42 -8.15 11.66
N PHE A 126 18.90 -8.91 10.69
CA PHE A 126 17.61 -9.62 10.77
C PHE A 126 16.42 -8.80 11.34
N PRO A 127 16.20 -7.57 10.85
CA PRO A 127 15.20 -6.65 11.43
C PRO A 127 13.78 -7.21 11.41
N LEU A 128 13.40 -7.92 10.33
CA LEU A 128 12.06 -8.51 10.21
C LEU A 128 11.85 -9.73 11.09
N LEU A 129 12.90 -10.48 11.43
CA LEU A 129 12.79 -11.60 12.37
C LEU A 129 12.47 -11.08 13.77
N ARG A 130 13.11 -9.98 14.19
CA ARG A 130 12.84 -9.34 15.49
C ARG A 130 11.43 -8.77 15.55
N VAL A 131 11.01 -8.07 14.50
CA VAL A 131 9.63 -7.57 14.39
C VAL A 131 8.62 -8.71 14.44
N ALA A 132 8.90 -9.83 13.75
CA ALA A 132 8.02 -11.01 13.82
C ALA A 132 7.99 -11.64 15.21
N ASP A 133 9.10 -11.64 15.96
CA ASP A 133 9.16 -12.16 17.33
C ASP A 133 8.46 -11.23 18.34
N GLU A 134 8.53 -9.91 18.14
CA GLU A 134 7.75 -8.91 18.89
C GLU A 134 6.26 -9.15 18.69
N VAL A 135 5.80 -9.24 17.43
CA VAL A 135 4.39 -9.52 17.10
C VAL A 135 3.96 -10.90 17.63
N ARG A 136 4.82 -11.93 17.54
CA ARG A 136 4.55 -13.24 18.15
C ARG A 136 4.32 -13.12 19.65
N THR A 137 5.15 -12.36 20.36
CA THR A 137 5.04 -12.17 21.81
C THR A 137 3.73 -11.48 22.17
N LEU A 138 3.37 -10.42 21.44
CA LEU A 138 2.09 -9.71 21.61
C LEU A 138 0.87 -10.62 21.38
N LEU A 139 0.98 -11.57 20.45
CA LEU A 139 -0.08 -12.54 20.16
C LEU A 139 -0.07 -13.78 21.08
N GLY A 140 0.89 -13.90 22.00
CA GLY A 140 1.05 -15.08 22.86
C GLY A 140 1.38 -16.37 22.10
N ALA A 141 1.93 -16.27 20.87
CA ALA A 141 2.19 -17.42 20.04
C ALA A 141 3.51 -18.15 20.43
N PRO A 142 3.59 -19.48 20.34
CA PRO A 142 4.80 -20.23 20.69
C PRO A 142 5.94 -19.95 19.71
N ARG A 143 7.20 -19.98 20.19
CA ARG A 143 8.40 -19.75 19.37
C ARG A 143 8.50 -20.68 18.17
N SER A 144 7.98 -21.91 18.27
CA SER A 144 7.93 -22.88 17.17
C SER A 144 7.19 -22.37 15.92
N LYS A 145 6.21 -21.47 16.08
CA LYS A 145 5.46 -20.88 14.95
C LYS A 145 6.20 -19.74 14.25
N LEU A 146 7.23 -19.15 14.86
CA LEU A 146 7.88 -17.94 14.35
C LEU A 146 8.47 -18.12 12.95
N LEU A 147 9.39 -19.08 12.79
CA LEU A 147 10.08 -19.29 11.51
C LEU A 147 9.14 -19.76 10.39
N PRO A 148 8.22 -20.72 10.63
CA PRO A 148 7.21 -21.09 9.63
C PRO A 148 6.33 -19.92 9.20
N ALA A 149 5.83 -19.11 10.16
CA ALA A 149 4.99 -17.95 9.86
C ALA A 149 5.76 -16.89 9.06
N LEU A 150 7.00 -16.60 9.44
CA LEU A 150 7.84 -15.64 8.72
C LEU A 150 8.18 -16.12 7.30
N ARG A 151 8.48 -17.41 7.11
CA ARG A 151 8.70 -17.99 5.76
C ARG A 151 7.45 -17.85 4.89
N LYS A 152 6.27 -18.14 5.43
CA LYS A 152 4.98 -17.94 4.74
C LYS A 152 4.77 -16.47 4.37
N ALA A 153 5.06 -15.55 5.29
CA ALA A 153 4.96 -14.11 5.04
C ALA A 153 5.83 -13.62 3.88
N PHE A 154 7.11 -14.06 3.82
CA PHE A 154 7.97 -13.75 2.68
C PHE A 154 7.50 -14.40 1.38
N SER A 155 6.98 -15.62 1.45
CA SER A 155 6.40 -16.29 0.27
C SER A 155 5.20 -15.51 -0.28
N ALA A 156 4.28 -15.09 0.59
CA ALA A 156 3.12 -14.28 0.22
C ALA A 156 3.52 -12.94 -0.39
N GLN A 157 4.48 -12.23 0.20
CA GLN A 157 4.96 -10.95 -0.35
C GLN A 157 5.63 -11.12 -1.72
N ARG A 158 6.43 -12.18 -1.92
CA ARG A 158 7.02 -12.47 -3.23
C ARG A 158 5.97 -12.84 -4.27
N GLY A 159 4.95 -13.62 -3.88
CA GLY A 159 3.83 -13.94 -4.74
C GLY A 159 3.06 -12.69 -5.16
N HIS A 160 2.84 -11.76 -4.23
CA HIS A 160 2.23 -10.47 -4.52
C HIS A 160 3.07 -9.65 -5.51
N ALA A 161 4.36 -9.48 -5.25
CA ALA A 161 5.27 -8.75 -6.15
C ALA A 161 5.33 -9.36 -7.57
N ARG A 162 5.32 -10.69 -7.69
CA ARG A 162 5.26 -11.37 -9.00
C ARG A 162 3.96 -11.06 -9.76
N ARG A 163 2.81 -11.03 -9.07
CA ARG A 163 1.53 -10.69 -9.68
C ARG A 163 1.49 -9.22 -10.12
N LEU A 164 2.02 -8.30 -9.30
CA LEU A 164 2.15 -6.89 -9.68
C LEU A 164 3.05 -6.73 -10.93
N ALA A 165 4.19 -7.44 -10.99
CA ALA A 165 5.03 -7.47 -12.18
C ALA A 165 4.30 -8.01 -13.42
N ALA A 166 3.36 -8.94 -13.23
CA ALA A 166 2.46 -9.44 -14.27
C ALA A 166 1.24 -8.52 -14.55
N ASN A 167 1.29 -7.26 -14.10
CA ASN A 167 0.24 -6.24 -14.27
C ASN A 167 -1.09 -6.52 -13.54
N TRP A 168 -1.08 -7.32 -12.48
CA TRP A 168 -2.28 -7.48 -11.66
C TRP A 168 -2.49 -6.26 -10.77
N ASP A 169 -3.75 -5.88 -10.57
CA ASP A 169 -4.10 -4.91 -9.52
C ASP A 169 -3.76 -5.45 -8.13
N ALA A 170 -3.29 -4.57 -7.25
CA ALA A 170 -2.97 -4.93 -5.88
C ALA A 170 -4.19 -5.51 -5.14
N SER A 171 -5.36 -4.91 -5.30
CA SER A 171 -6.62 -5.40 -4.71
C SER A 171 -6.94 -6.84 -5.15
N ARG A 172 -6.78 -7.16 -6.44
CA ARG A 172 -6.98 -8.52 -6.96
C ARG A 172 -5.95 -9.50 -6.43
N SER A 173 -4.68 -9.08 -6.42
CA SER A 173 -3.57 -9.87 -5.90
C SER A 173 -3.77 -10.22 -4.40
N ILE A 174 -4.27 -9.26 -3.63
CA ILE A 174 -4.64 -9.44 -2.22
C ILE A 174 -5.86 -10.39 -2.09
N ALA A 175 -6.94 -10.15 -2.84
CA ALA A 175 -8.14 -10.99 -2.78
C ALA A 175 -7.82 -12.48 -3.05
N THR A 176 -6.99 -12.74 -4.06
CA THR A 176 -6.51 -14.09 -4.42
C THR A 176 -5.73 -14.73 -3.27
N ALA A 177 -4.86 -13.96 -2.60
CA ALA A 177 -4.08 -14.45 -1.46
C ALA A 177 -4.96 -14.76 -0.23
N ARG A 178 -6.14 -14.16 -0.11
CA ARG A 178 -7.10 -14.41 0.97
C ARG A 178 -7.95 -15.67 0.78
N GLY A 179 -7.77 -16.41 -0.33
CA GLY A 179 -8.60 -17.58 -0.64
C GLY A 179 -10.00 -17.21 -1.14
N GLY A 180 -10.23 -15.93 -1.48
CA GLY A 180 -11.39 -15.56 -2.28
C GLY A 180 -11.17 -16.05 -3.70
N GLY A 181 -11.77 -17.19 -4.04
CA GLY A 181 -11.93 -17.58 -5.44
C GLY A 181 -12.66 -16.47 -6.19
N ASP A 182 -12.12 -16.08 -7.33
CA ASP A 182 -12.68 -15.32 -8.46
C ASP A 182 -14.05 -14.64 -8.27
N GLY A 183 -14.15 -13.75 -7.28
CA GLY A 183 -15.35 -12.97 -6.96
C GLY A 183 -15.29 -11.51 -7.42
N ALA A 184 -14.38 -11.17 -8.33
CA ALA A 184 -14.40 -9.91 -9.06
C ALA A 184 -13.90 -10.19 -10.47
N ALA A 185 -14.87 -10.28 -11.38
CA ALA A 185 -14.82 -10.19 -12.83
C ALA A 185 -13.51 -10.61 -13.50
N GLY A 186 -13.62 -11.59 -14.39
CA GLY A 186 -12.56 -11.92 -15.32
C GLY A 186 -11.95 -10.66 -15.92
N GLN A 187 -10.70 -10.76 -16.33
CA GLN A 187 -10.37 -10.09 -17.58
C GLN A 187 -11.34 -10.69 -18.61
N GLU A 188 -12.51 -10.09 -18.78
CA GLU A 188 -13.00 -9.93 -20.14
C GLU A 188 -11.81 -9.30 -20.85
N ARG A 189 -11.14 -10.12 -21.66
CA ARG A 189 -10.30 -9.63 -22.72
C ARG A 189 -11.24 -8.77 -23.55
N ALA A 190 -11.36 -7.49 -23.19
CA ALA A 190 -12.00 -6.50 -24.03
C ALA A 190 -11.39 -6.73 -25.42
N ALA A 191 -12.25 -6.93 -26.42
CA ALA A 191 -11.85 -7.25 -27.78
C ALA A 191 -10.69 -6.34 -28.16
N HIS A 192 -9.48 -6.91 -28.18
CA HIS A 192 -8.27 -6.11 -28.29
C HIS A 192 -8.31 -5.43 -29.66
N ARG A 193 -8.25 -4.10 -29.69
CA ARG A 193 -7.72 -3.40 -30.86
C ARG A 193 -6.35 -4.02 -31.16
N ALA A 194 -6.00 -4.12 -32.45
CA ALA A 194 -4.74 -4.71 -32.88
C ALA A 194 -3.51 -4.06 -32.21
N GLN A 195 -3.64 -2.81 -31.71
CA GLN A 195 -2.68 -2.11 -30.86
C GLN A 195 -3.45 -1.24 -29.83
N PRO A 196 -3.63 -1.67 -28.57
CA PRO A 196 -4.23 -0.83 -27.54
C PRO A 196 -3.27 0.28 -27.12
N VAL A 197 -3.76 1.50 -26.91
CA VAL A 197 -2.97 2.58 -26.30
C VAL A 197 -2.56 2.13 -24.90
N ARG A 198 -1.28 2.23 -24.58
CA ARG A 198 -0.72 1.79 -23.30
C ARG A 198 -0.35 3.00 -22.44
N LEU A 199 -1.08 3.20 -21.35
CA LEU A 199 -0.86 4.33 -20.44
C LEU A 199 -0.27 3.87 -19.11
N ALA A 200 0.77 4.56 -18.67
CA ALA A 200 1.28 4.42 -17.30
C ALA A 200 0.44 5.27 -16.34
N VAL A 201 -0.26 4.62 -15.41
CA VAL A 201 -0.94 5.30 -14.30
C VAL A 201 0.00 5.31 -13.10
N LEU A 202 0.63 6.47 -12.91
CA LEU A 202 1.60 6.72 -11.87
C LEU A 202 0.88 7.27 -10.64
N ALA A 203 0.98 6.58 -9.51
CA ALA A 203 0.40 7.02 -8.25
C ALA A 203 0.96 6.22 -7.09
N TYR A 204 0.69 6.68 -5.87
CA TYR A 204 0.85 5.83 -4.70
C TYR A 204 -0.22 4.73 -4.68
N PRO A 205 0.09 3.50 -4.23
CA PRO A 205 -0.83 2.37 -4.34
C PRO A 205 -2.17 2.63 -3.64
N TYR A 206 -2.12 3.27 -2.47
CA TYR A 206 -3.31 3.63 -1.71
C TYR A 206 -4.18 4.74 -2.30
N LEU A 207 -3.76 5.36 -3.41
CA LEU A 207 -4.58 6.33 -4.14
C LEU A 207 -5.34 5.71 -5.29
N ILE A 208 -4.75 4.74 -5.99
CA ILE A 208 -5.35 4.16 -7.20
C ILE A 208 -6.23 2.94 -6.94
N TYR A 209 -5.95 2.17 -5.87
CA TYR A 209 -6.73 0.98 -5.54
C TYR A 209 -7.84 1.23 -4.51
N ASP A 210 -7.91 2.43 -3.95
CA ASP A 210 -9.06 2.88 -3.16
C ASP A 210 -10.08 3.53 -4.10
N GLU A 211 -11.12 2.77 -4.47
CA GLU A 211 -12.09 3.15 -5.50
C GLU A 211 -12.85 4.45 -5.18
N TYR A 212 -13.01 4.79 -3.90
CA TYR A 212 -13.72 6.00 -3.50
C TYR A 212 -12.92 7.26 -3.86
N VAL A 213 -11.62 7.28 -3.58
CA VAL A 213 -10.76 8.43 -3.93
C VAL A 213 -10.18 8.37 -5.33
N SER A 214 -9.99 7.17 -5.89
CA SER A 214 -9.53 7.02 -7.28
C SER A 214 -10.65 7.23 -8.30
N LEU A 215 -11.91 7.27 -7.84
CA LEU A 215 -13.11 7.29 -8.68
C LEU A 215 -13.12 6.14 -9.71
N GLY A 216 -12.47 5.03 -9.41
CA GLY A 216 -12.36 3.89 -10.32
C GLY A 216 -11.57 4.20 -11.60
N ILE A 217 -10.50 5.01 -11.53
CA ILE A 217 -9.73 5.39 -12.73
C ILE A 217 -9.18 4.18 -13.51
N LEU A 218 -8.71 3.14 -12.82
CA LEU A 218 -8.16 1.94 -13.46
C LEU A 218 -9.21 1.17 -14.28
N PRO A 219 -10.39 0.78 -13.73
CA PRO A 219 -11.42 0.14 -14.54
C PRO A 219 -11.94 1.04 -15.67
N LYS A 220 -12.16 2.34 -15.42
CA LYS A 220 -12.61 3.28 -16.46
C LYS A 220 -11.67 3.34 -17.66
N LEU A 221 -10.36 3.43 -17.44
CA LEU A 221 -9.38 3.42 -18.54
C LEU A 221 -9.41 2.10 -19.32
N ARG A 222 -9.56 0.97 -18.63
CA ARG A 222 -9.65 -0.35 -19.28
C ARG A 222 -10.92 -0.50 -20.10
N GLU A 223 -12.06 0.00 -19.61
CA GLU A 223 -13.33 0.06 -20.35
C GLU A 223 -13.19 0.91 -21.63
N MET A 224 -12.33 1.93 -21.63
CA MET A 224 -11.98 2.71 -22.82
C MET A 224 -11.02 1.99 -23.79
N GLY A 225 -10.63 0.74 -23.50
CA GLY A 225 -9.71 -0.04 -24.33
C GLY A 225 -8.22 0.30 -24.14
N VAL A 226 -7.87 1.00 -23.06
CA VAL A 226 -6.48 1.33 -22.72
C VAL A 226 -5.83 0.19 -21.95
N GLU A 227 -4.61 -0.18 -22.35
CA GLU A 227 -3.75 -1.02 -21.53
C GLU A 227 -3.12 -0.19 -20.42
N VAL A 228 -3.60 -0.38 -19.19
CA VAL A 228 -3.08 0.36 -18.03
C VAL A 228 -1.91 -0.38 -17.40
N VAL A 229 -0.79 0.32 -17.19
CA VAL A 229 0.35 -0.18 -16.40
C VAL A 229 0.55 0.71 -15.18
N THR A 230 0.65 0.13 -13.99
CA THR A 230 0.79 0.90 -12.74
C THR A 230 2.26 1.14 -12.36
N ALA A 231 2.50 2.15 -11.51
CA ALA A 231 3.84 2.42 -10.99
C ALA A 231 4.50 1.20 -10.31
N GLU A 232 3.73 0.39 -9.58
CA GLU A 232 4.24 -0.82 -8.93
C GLU A 232 4.60 -1.91 -9.94
N ALA A 233 3.82 -2.06 -11.01
CA ALA A 233 4.12 -3.01 -12.08
C ALA A 233 5.46 -2.64 -12.75
N LEU A 234 5.63 -1.36 -13.10
CA LEU A 234 6.88 -0.85 -13.68
C LEU A 234 8.07 -0.98 -12.73
N GLU A 235 7.89 -0.62 -11.45
CA GLU A 235 8.92 -0.77 -10.42
C GLU A 235 9.43 -2.21 -10.32
N HIS A 236 8.54 -3.19 -10.39
CA HIS A 236 8.91 -4.60 -10.29
C HIS A 236 9.53 -5.16 -11.57
N ARG A 237 9.16 -4.64 -12.75
CA ARG A 237 9.74 -5.05 -14.05
C ARG A 237 11.09 -4.41 -14.32
N HIS A 238 11.24 -3.14 -13.96
CA HIS A 238 12.43 -2.33 -14.26
C HIS A 238 13.04 -1.74 -12.98
N PRO A 239 13.54 -2.59 -12.06
CA PRO A 239 14.17 -2.11 -10.84
C PRO A 239 15.53 -1.47 -11.16
N GLY A 240 15.74 -0.21 -10.78
CA GLY A 240 17.03 0.44 -11.00
C GLY A 240 17.04 1.91 -10.59
N PRO A 241 18.20 2.51 -10.34
CA PRO A 241 18.26 3.94 -9.99
C PRO A 241 17.76 4.81 -11.16
N VAL A 242 17.02 5.87 -10.84
CA VAL A 242 16.81 7.00 -11.76
C VAL A 242 18.16 7.71 -11.96
N ARG A 243 18.90 7.33 -13.00
CA ARG A 243 20.19 7.98 -13.33
C ARG A 243 20.01 9.38 -13.91
N ARG A 244 18.81 9.68 -14.42
CA ARG A 244 18.48 10.91 -15.13
C ARG A 244 18.29 12.14 -14.22
N TRP A 245 18.11 11.93 -12.91
CA TRP A 245 17.90 13.00 -11.94
C TRP A 245 19.12 13.15 -11.03
N SER A 246 19.55 14.38 -10.79
CA SER A 246 20.70 14.70 -9.92
C SER A 246 20.47 14.28 -8.46
N LYS A 247 19.20 14.23 -8.02
CA LYS A 247 18.80 13.71 -6.72
C LYS A 247 17.55 12.87 -6.86
N GLN A 248 17.57 11.67 -6.28
CA GLN A 248 16.41 10.79 -6.24
C GLN A 248 15.52 11.10 -5.03
N PRO A 249 14.19 11.03 -5.17
CA PRO A 249 13.30 11.03 -4.02
C PRO A 249 13.66 9.88 -3.10
N PHE A 250 13.85 10.20 -1.82
CA PHE A 250 14.23 9.23 -0.80
C PHE A 250 13.00 8.63 -0.09
N TRP A 251 11.80 9.17 -0.33
CA TRP A 251 10.57 8.61 0.21
C TRP A 251 10.16 7.37 -0.58
N THR A 252 9.81 6.26 0.08
CA THR A 252 9.59 4.95 -0.56
C THR A 252 8.66 5.00 -1.77
N TYR A 253 7.44 5.54 -1.60
CA TYR A 253 6.49 5.61 -2.71
C TYR A 253 6.85 6.68 -3.74
N SER A 254 7.42 7.82 -3.31
CA SER A 254 7.93 8.85 -4.23
C SER A 254 9.04 8.32 -5.13
N SER A 255 9.94 7.51 -4.56
CA SER A 255 11.06 6.87 -5.24
C SER A 255 10.57 5.84 -6.27
N MET A 256 9.53 5.09 -5.91
CA MET A 256 8.85 4.16 -6.83
C MET A 256 8.19 4.89 -8.00
N VAL A 257 7.36 5.91 -7.72
CA VAL A 257 6.68 6.70 -8.76
C VAL A 257 7.70 7.40 -9.67
N ALA A 258 8.76 7.97 -9.10
CA ALA A 258 9.84 8.59 -9.88
C ALA A 258 10.54 7.60 -10.83
N ARG A 259 10.86 6.39 -10.35
CA ARG A 259 11.48 5.34 -11.19
C ARG A 259 10.55 4.90 -12.31
N ALA A 260 9.31 4.60 -11.97
CA ALA A 260 8.30 4.22 -12.93
C ALA A 260 8.06 5.32 -13.98
N GLY A 261 8.01 6.59 -13.55
CA GLY A 261 7.80 7.72 -14.43
C GLY A 261 8.97 8.00 -15.36
N VAL A 262 10.22 7.89 -14.90
CA VAL A 262 11.39 8.03 -15.78
C VAL A 262 11.42 6.93 -16.84
N TYR A 263 11.06 5.70 -16.48
CA TYR A 263 10.91 4.63 -17.46
C TYR A 263 9.79 4.95 -18.46
N ALA A 264 8.61 5.33 -17.97
CA ALA A 264 7.44 5.59 -18.81
C ALA A 264 7.58 6.83 -19.72
N LEU A 265 8.44 7.78 -19.36
CA LEU A 265 8.75 8.97 -20.16
C LEU A 265 9.97 8.79 -21.06
N ASP A 266 10.62 7.62 -21.04
CA ASP A 266 11.73 7.34 -21.94
C ASP A 266 11.20 7.14 -23.37
N PRO A 267 11.74 7.83 -24.40
CA PRO A 267 11.32 7.63 -25.79
C PRO A 267 11.50 6.20 -26.31
N GLN A 268 12.33 5.38 -25.66
CA GLN A 268 12.52 3.96 -25.99
C GLN A 268 11.56 3.03 -25.24
N SER A 269 10.67 3.57 -24.40
CA SER A 269 9.70 2.77 -23.65
C SER A 269 8.50 2.35 -24.51
N ASP A 270 7.79 1.33 -24.05
CA ASP A 270 6.57 0.81 -24.68
C ASP A 270 5.30 1.49 -24.13
N ILE A 271 5.43 2.71 -23.59
CA ILE A 271 4.34 3.48 -22.97
C ILE A 271 4.02 4.70 -23.83
N ASP A 272 2.75 4.84 -24.22
CA ASP A 272 2.28 5.92 -25.10
C ASP A 272 2.01 7.23 -24.33
N GLY A 273 1.81 7.14 -23.02
CA GLY A 273 1.51 8.31 -22.20
C GLY A 273 1.44 8.02 -20.71
N VAL A 274 1.45 9.09 -19.93
CA VAL A 274 1.49 9.04 -18.47
C VAL A 274 0.30 9.80 -17.89
N ILE A 275 -0.38 9.18 -16.93
CA ILE A 275 -1.35 9.82 -16.04
C ILE A 275 -0.78 9.76 -14.63
N HIS A 276 -0.48 10.91 -14.04
CA HIS A 276 -0.06 11.00 -12.64
C HIS A 276 -1.25 11.35 -11.76
N VAL A 277 -1.60 10.47 -10.83
CA VAL A 277 -2.70 10.67 -9.87
C VAL A 277 -2.12 11.05 -8.53
N THR A 278 -2.38 12.29 -8.11
CA THR A 278 -1.84 12.86 -6.88
C THR A 278 -2.91 13.09 -5.82
N ALA A 279 -2.49 13.15 -4.55
CA ALA A 279 -3.39 13.45 -3.44
C ALA A 279 -3.20 14.87 -2.89
N PHE A 280 -4.33 15.51 -2.58
CA PHE A 280 -4.35 16.81 -1.94
C PHE A 280 -3.56 16.80 -0.61
N SER A 281 -2.77 17.86 -0.40
CA SER A 281 -1.91 18.09 0.77
C SER A 281 -0.83 17.00 0.99
N CYS A 282 -0.50 16.21 -0.04
CA CYS A 282 0.56 15.21 0.02
C CYS A 282 1.92 15.77 -0.43
N GLY A 283 2.71 16.29 0.50
CA GLY A 283 3.99 16.95 0.20
C GLY A 283 4.98 16.13 -0.66
N PRO A 284 5.31 14.87 -0.29
CA PRO A 284 6.21 14.04 -1.10
C PRO A 284 5.72 13.80 -2.52
N ASP A 285 4.40 13.74 -2.71
CA ASP A 285 3.76 13.53 -4.00
C ASP A 285 3.84 14.77 -4.89
N ALA A 286 3.55 15.95 -4.33
CA ALA A 286 3.68 17.22 -5.04
C ALA A 286 5.11 17.48 -5.56
N ILE A 287 6.14 17.01 -4.84
CA ILE A 287 7.52 17.10 -5.30
C ILE A 287 7.73 16.20 -6.53
N VAL A 288 7.26 14.95 -6.47
CA VAL A 288 7.40 14.00 -7.60
C VAL A 288 6.60 14.47 -8.81
N ASP A 289 5.40 14.99 -8.58
CA ASP A 289 4.56 15.59 -9.62
C ASP A 289 5.32 16.64 -10.43
N LYS A 290 5.95 17.60 -9.72
CA LYS A 290 6.73 18.63 -10.41
C LYS A 290 7.94 18.08 -11.15
N LEU A 291 8.62 17.08 -10.59
CA LEU A 291 9.77 16.45 -11.24
C LEU A 291 9.37 15.70 -12.51
N LEU A 292 8.24 14.99 -12.50
CA LEU A 292 7.69 14.30 -13.67
C LEU A 292 7.22 15.29 -14.74
N GLU A 293 6.57 16.39 -14.34
CA GLU A 293 6.17 17.46 -15.27
C GLU A 293 7.39 18.05 -15.99
N LEU A 294 8.48 18.32 -15.25
CA LEU A 294 9.73 18.83 -15.82
C LEU A 294 10.40 17.80 -16.74
N GLU A 295 10.37 16.52 -16.37
CA GLU A 295 10.92 15.45 -17.19
C GLU A 295 10.14 15.29 -18.51
N ALA A 296 8.81 15.35 -18.45
CA ALA A 296 7.95 15.25 -19.63
C ALA A 296 8.13 16.42 -20.62
N LYS A 297 8.61 17.57 -20.14
CA LYS A 297 8.91 18.76 -20.96
C LYS A 297 10.32 18.76 -21.53
N ARG A 298 11.19 17.82 -21.15
CA ARG A 298 12.54 17.75 -21.72
C ARG A 298 12.44 17.35 -23.20
N PRO A 299 13.18 18.02 -24.10
CA PRO A 299 13.30 17.56 -25.47
C PRO A 299 13.89 16.13 -25.47
N GLY A 300 13.22 15.21 -26.18
CA GLY A 300 13.71 13.86 -26.43
C GLY A 300 14.82 13.84 -27.48
#